data_AF-A0A1G1FD95-F1
#
_entry.id   AF-A0A1G1FD95-F1
#
_cell.length_a   1.000
_cell.length_b   1.000
_cell.length_c   1.000
_cell.angle_alpha   90.00
_cell.angle_beta   90.00
_cell.angle_gamma   90.00
#
_symmetry.space_group_name_H-M   'P 1'
#
loop_
_entity.id
_entity.type
_entity.pdbx_description
1 polymer ?
#
loop_
_entity_poly.entity_id
_entity_poly.type
_entity_poly.pdbx_seq_one_letter_code
_entity_poly.pdbx_strand_id
1 'polypeptide(L)'
;MLSEPVRIMSFQFSFNLPSNPDAQIMPSPKAGSQFWRNEREMNTQEQPTMQEESIAIFVHPDEYARNPNQVASVTTRKIVFVKRKELAMKPFELVEFPLGQCSRITYETRHAFLPMMLGAFLVLLVGFILSSDIPAGTRVPVGALAIAFMFGGGLMFSPKRHRFTFVMNSRKLKWQSKAGDYKYKMGSTQKLIAFAREKGLMVELPPI
;
A
#
# COMPACT_ATOMS: atom_id res chain seq x y z
N MET A 1 -9.11 43.22 -29.43
CA MET A 1 -9.28 43.30 -27.97
C MET A 1 -8.14 42.55 -27.33
N LEU A 2 -7.36 43.27 -26.51
CA LEU A 2 -6.04 42.90 -26.01
C LEU A 2 -6.13 41.93 -24.84
N SER A 3 -5.23 40.94 -24.83
CA SER A 3 -5.03 39.94 -23.77
C SER A 3 -4.38 40.56 -22.53
N GLU A 4 -5.00 40.39 -21.36
CA GLU A 4 -4.37 40.74 -20.07
C GLU A 4 -3.37 39.65 -19.62
N PRO A 5 -2.17 40.02 -19.13
CA PRO A 5 -1.21 39.06 -18.61
C PRO A 5 -1.46 38.74 -17.12
N VAL A 6 -1.42 37.45 -16.80
CA VAL A 6 -1.49 36.88 -15.45
C VAL A 6 -0.25 37.26 -14.63
N ARG A 7 -0.45 38.03 -13.54
CA ARG A 7 0.58 38.31 -12.53
C ARG A 7 0.78 37.09 -11.64
N ILE A 8 1.95 36.49 -11.71
CA ILE A 8 2.43 35.47 -10.75
C ILE A 8 3.09 36.21 -9.59
N MET A 9 2.50 36.15 -8.40
CA MET A 9 3.12 36.60 -7.15
C MET A 9 4.11 35.54 -6.66
N SER A 10 5.39 35.86 -6.70
CA SER A 10 6.45 35.12 -6.03
C SER A 10 6.49 35.50 -4.54
N PHE A 11 6.25 34.53 -3.66
CA PHE A 11 6.51 34.68 -2.23
C PHE A 11 7.97 34.29 -1.94
N GLN A 12 8.81 35.27 -1.65
CA GLN A 12 10.12 35.04 -1.04
C GLN A 12 9.93 34.79 0.45
N PHE A 13 10.25 33.58 0.91
CA PHE A 13 10.44 33.29 2.33
C PHE A 13 11.89 33.56 2.72
N SER A 14 12.12 34.67 3.41
CA SER A 14 13.39 34.94 4.09
C SER A 14 13.36 34.28 5.48
N PHE A 15 14.17 33.24 5.68
CA PHE A 15 14.42 32.68 7.00
C PHE A 15 15.49 33.51 7.71
N ASN A 16 15.09 34.30 8.71
CA ASN A 16 16.02 34.89 9.66
C ASN A 16 16.30 33.87 10.78
N LEU A 17 17.51 33.30 10.78
CA LEU A 17 18.03 32.54 11.91
C LEU A 17 18.60 33.52 12.95
N PRO A 18 18.24 33.42 14.24
CA PRO A 18 18.95 34.15 15.28
C PRO A 18 20.35 33.56 15.47
N SER A 19 21.36 34.39 15.24
CA SER A 19 22.74 34.14 15.65
C SER A 19 22.82 34.20 17.17
N ASN A 20 23.11 33.07 17.83
CA ASN A 20 23.44 33.02 19.25
C ASN A 20 24.96 33.16 19.42
N PRO A 21 25.49 34.26 20.00
CA PRO A 21 26.91 34.50 20.15
C PRO A 21 27.38 34.23 21.59
N ASP A 22 27.08 33.07 22.18
CA ASP A 22 27.61 32.72 23.52
C ASP A 22 27.73 31.19 23.70
N ALA A 23 28.70 30.60 23.01
CA ALA A 23 29.24 29.29 23.38
C ALA A 23 30.72 29.46 23.74
N GLN A 24 30.93 29.81 25.01
CA GLN A 24 32.22 30.02 25.64
C GLN A 24 33.09 28.76 25.55
N ILE A 25 34.33 28.99 25.14
CA ILE A 25 35.44 28.04 25.15
C ILE A 25 35.90 27.89 26.61
N MET A 26 35.86 26.68 27.16
CA MET A 26 36.70 26.29 28.29
C MET A 26 37.44 24.98 27.99
N PRO A 27 38.77 24.91 28.23
CA PRO A 27 39.55 23.69 28.10
C PRO A 27 39.74 22.99 29.46
N SER A 28 39.64 21.67 29.51
CA SER A 28 40.30 20.78 30.50
C SER A 28 39.91 19.30 30.23
N PRO A 29 40.60 18.27 30.74
CA PRO A 29 42.03 17.96 30.74
C PRO A 29 42.32 16.60 30.05
N LYS A 30 43.58 16.36 29.71
CA LYS A 30 44.11 15.05 29.27
C LYS A 30 43.95 14.00 30.38
N ALA A 31 43.21 12.91 30.13
CA ALA A 31 43.43 11.62 30.79
C ALA A 31 42.63 10.47 30.11
N GLY A 32 43.33 9.43 29.67
CA GLY A 32 42.81 8.05 29.71
C GLY A 32 41.92 7.55 28.57
N SER A 33 42.46 7.44 27.35
CA SER A 33 41.76 6.81 26.21
C SER A 33 42.53 5.63 25.60
N GLN A 34 42.81 4.58 26.38
CA GLN A 34 43.33 3.32 25.81
C GLN A 34 42.69 2.03 26.34
N PHE A 35 41.70 2.09 27.22
CA PHE A 35 41.21 0.87 27.89
C PHE A 35 39.97 0.21 27.24
N TRP A 36 39.32 0.82 26.25
CA TRP A 36 38.04 0.31 25.70
C TRP A 36 38.09 -0.17 24.24
N ARG A 37 39.28 -0.48 23.68
CA ARG A 37 39.41 -0.81 22.24
C ARG A 37 39.50 -2.30 21.90
N ASN A 38 39.67 -3.22 22.86
CA ASN A 38 40.08 -4.60 22.55
C ASN A 38 39.03 -5.72 22.75
N GLU A 39 37.73 -5.43 22.88
CA GLU A 39 36.69 -6.49 23.03
C GLU A 39 35.64 -6.52 21.90
N ARG A 40 35.89 -5.87 20.76
CA ARG A 40 34.97 -5.88 19.61
C ARG A 40 35.42 -6.70 18.41
N GLU A 41 36.32 -7.66 18.63
CA GLU A 41 36.76 -8.61 17.62
C GLU A 41 36.68 -10.03 18.19
N MET A 42 35.48 -10.58 18.33
CA MET A 42 35.26 -12.01 18.14
C MET A 42 33.77 -12.33 18.03
N ASN A 43 33.45 -13.10 16.99
CA ASN A 43 32.19 -13.77 16.74
C ASN A 43 31.10 -13.00 15.95
N THR A 44 31.44 -12.61 14.72
CA THR A 44 30.50 -12.75 13.61
C THR A 44 31.12 -13.71 12.62
N GLN A 45 30.87 -15.01 12.81
CA GLN A 45 30.97 -15.98 11.72
C GLN A 45 29.94 -15.56 10.68
N GLU A 46 30.37 -14.81 9.67
CA GLU A 46 29.64 -14.66 8.42
C GLU A 46 29.57 -16.06 7.77
N GLN A 47 28.48 -16.78 8.03
CA GLN A 47 28.04 -17.79 7.08
C GLN A 47 27.93 -17.10 5.71
N PRO A 48 28.27 -17.77 4.60
CA PRO A 48 28.01 -17.23 3.28
C PRO A 48 26.48 -17.18 3.13
N THR A 49 25.89 -16.07 3.54
CA THR A 49 24.48 -15.79 3.31
C THR A 49 24.36 -15.63 1.81
N MET A 50 24.00 -16.70 1.11
CA MET A 50 23.28 -16.57 -0.16
C MET A 50 22.20 -15.52 0.08
N GLN A 51 22.43 -14.31 -0.45
CA GLN A 51 21.65 -13.12 -0.16
C GLN A 51 20.18 -13.42 -0.48
N GLU A 52 19.34 -13.43 0.54
CA GLU A 52 17.90 -13.62 0.37
C GLU A 52 17.32 -12.33 -0.21
N GLU A 53 17.13 -12.29 -1.52
CA GLU A 53 16.55 -11.12 -2.19
C GLU A 53 15.03 -11.03 -1.93
N SER A 54 14.59 -9.85 -1.49
CA SER A 54 13.19 -9.51 -1.29
C SER A 54 12.57 -9.11 -2.63
N ILE A 55 11.58 -9.87 -3.10
CA ILE A 55 10.95 -9.64 -4.41
C ILE A 55 9.84 -8.61 -4.28
N ALA A 56 8.97 -8.80 -3.29
CA ALA A 56 7.83 -7.94 -3.06
C ALA A 56 7.45 -7.86 -1.58
N ILE A 57 7.25 -6.63 -1.11
CA ILE A 57 6.66 -6.34 0.19
C ILE A 57 5.24 -5.80 -0.07
N PHE A 58 4.26 -6.56 0.39
CA PHE A 58 2.85 -6.26 0.18
C PHE A 58 2.26 -5.49 1.36
N VAL A 59 2.57 -5.93 2.58
CA VAL A 59 2.11 -5.33 3.84
C VAL A 59 3.34 -4.92 4.64
N HIS A 60 3.36 -3.68 5.14
CA HIS A 60 4.41 -3.22 6.03
C HIS A 60 4.24 -3.82 7.44
N PRO A 61 5.34 -3.98 8.21
CA PRO A 61 5.28 -4.51 9.58
C PRO A 61 4.28 -3.79 10.50
N ASP A 62 4.16 -2.48 10.35
CA ASP A 62 3.24 -1.65 11.13
C ASP A 62 1.76 -1.92 10.79
N GLU A 63 1.50 -2.55 9.65
CA GLU A 63 0.16 -2.86 9.15
C GLU A 63 -0.27 -4.32 9.41
N TYR A 64 0.57 -5.17 9.99
CA TYR A 64 0.26 -6.59 10.21
C TYR A 64 -0.96 -6.80 11.10
N ALA A 65 -1.10 -6.00 12.16
CA ALA A 65 -2.26 -6.07 13.06
C ALA A 65 -3.59 -5.74 12.34
N ARG A 66 -3.55 -4.89 11.31
CA ARG A 66 -4.74 -4.42 10.57
C ARG A 66 -5.09 -5.31 9.38
N ASN A 67 -4.15 -6.13 8.90
CA ASN A 67 -4.33 -7.00 7.74
C ASN A 67 -4.04 -8.47 8.08
N PRO A 68 -4.78 -9.08 9.03
CA PRO A 68 -4.61 -10.49 9.35
C PRO A 68 -5.06 -11.38 8.19
N ASN A 69 -4.53 -12.60 8.14
CA ASN A 69 -4.80 -13.64 7.15
C ASN A 69 -4.41 -13.25 5.71
N GLN A 70 -3.33 -12.48 5.56
CA GLN A 70 -2.81 -12.06 4.25
C GLN A 70 -1.32 -12.36 4.10
N VAL A 71 -0.86 -12.53 2.87
CA VAL A 71 0.59 -12.58 2.56
C VAL A 71 1.21 -11.19 2.76
N ALA A 72 2.24 -11.11 3.59
CA ALA A 72 2.96 -9.87 3.91
C ALA A 72 4.07 -9.58 2.90
N SER A 73 4.89 -10.58 2.59
CA SER A 73 6.03 -10.43 1.67
C SER A 73 6.37 -11.75 1.00
N VAL A 74 7.05 -11.64 -0.13
CA VAL A 74 7.59 -12.77 -0.89
C VAL A 74 9.06 -12.50 -1.15
N THR A 75 9.89 -13.46 -0.76
CA THR A 75 11.32 -13.51 -1.06
C THR A 75 11.60 -14.66 -2.02
N THR A 76 12.83 -14.74 -2.50
CA THR A 76 13.28 -15.85 -3.37
C THR A 76 13.15 -17.24 -2.72
N ARG A 77 13.07 -17.30 -1.39
CA ARG A 77 13.07 -18.55 -0.62
C ARG A 77 11.76 -18.84 0.07
N LYS A 78 11.03 -17.81 0.51
CA LYS A 78 9.85 -17.96 1.37
C LYS A 78 8.77 -16.93 1.09
N ILE A 79 7.56 -17.31 1.48
CA ILE A 79 6.36 -16.49 1.51
C ILE A 79 6.02 -16.26 2.97
N VAL A 80 5.94 -15.00 3.39
CA VAL A 80 5.60 -14.64 4.77
C VAL A 80 4.10 -14.36 4.83
N PHE A 81 3.39 -15.06 5.72
CA PHE A 81 1.95 -14.95 5.89
C PHE A 81 1.60 -14.44 7.29
N VAL A 82 0.73 -13.44 7.38
CA VAL A 82 0.22 -12.92 8.65
C VAL A 82 -0.98 -13.76 9.06
N LYS A 83 -0.82 -14.59 10.08
CA LYS A 83 -1.90 -15.39 10.66
C LYS A 83 -2.54 -14.64 11.84
N ARG A 84 -3.88 -14.60 11.88
CA ARG A 84 -4.61 -14.08 13.05
C ARG A 84 -4.43 -14.99 14.27
N LYS A 85 -4.16 -14.42 15.45
CA LYS A 85 -4.29 -15.11 16.74
C LYS A 85 -5.47 -14.53 17.52
N GLU A 86 -6.33 -15.41 18.05
CA GLU A 86 -7.56 -15.03 18.76
C GLU A 86 -7.30 -14.70 20.24
N LEU A 87 -6.21 -15.21 20.83
CA LEU A 87 -5.82 -14.97 22.21
C LEU A 87 -4.37 -14.50 22.29
N ALA A 88 -4.14 -13.20 22.53
CA ALA A 88 -3.00 -12.62 23.27
C ALA A 88 -2.83 -11.11 22.98
N MET A 89 -2.03 -10.44 23.82
CA MET A 89 -1.50 -9.08 23.63
C MET A 89 -0.81 -8.83 22.26
N LYS A 90 -0.53 -9.89 21.48
CA LYS A 90 -0.08 -9.81 20.09
C LYS A 90 -1.14 -10.40 19.16
N PRO A 91 -1.86 -9.58 18.37
CA PRO A 91 -3.02 -10.03 17.60
C PRO A 91 -2.67 -10.84 16.32
N PHE A 92 -1.37 -11.01 16.02
CA PHE A 92 -0.91 -11.68 14.81
C PHE A 92 0.36 -12.51 15.04
N GLU A 93 0.55 -13.50 14.17
CA GLU A 93 1.74 -14.34 14.07
C GLU A 93 2.22 -14.36 12.61
N LEU A 94 3.53 -14.27 12.40
CA LEU A 94 4.11 -14.42 11.07
C LEU A 94 4.49 -15.88 10.85
N VAL A 95 3.93 -16.48 9.81
CA VAL A 95 4.19 -17.85 9.40
C VAL A 95 4.96 -17.81 8.09
N GLU A 96 6.12 -18.44 8.07
CA GLU A 96 6.95 -18.54 6.88
C GLU A 96 6.65 -19.85 6.15
N PHE A 97 6.42 -19.76 4.84
CA PHE A 97 6.25 -20.92 3.99
C PHE A 97 7.35 -20.96 2.94
N PRO A 98 8.07 -22.08 2.77
CA PRO A 98 9.09 -22.18 1.73
C PRO A 98 8.45 -22.10 0.35
N LEU A 99 9.07 -21.33 -0.55
CA LEU A 99 8.56 -21.10 -1.91
C LEU A 99 8.52 -22.40 -2.72
N GLY A 100 9.41 -23.36 -2.46
CA GLY A 100 9.40 -24.68 -3.11
C GLY A 100 8.12 -25.51 -2.86
N GLN A 101 7.32 -25.17 -1.84
CA GLN A 101 6.00 -25.79 -1.63
C GLN A 101 4.87 -25.08 -2.38
N CYS A 102 5.18 -24.00 -3.10
CA CYS A 102 4.24 -23.26 -3.93
C CYS A 102 4.12 -23.93 -5.29
N SER A 103 2.94 -24.46 -5.58
CA SER A 103 2.64 -25.11 -6.86
C SER A 103 2.21 -24.10 -7.94
N ARG A 104 1.52 -23.03 -7.53
CA ARG A 104 0.93 -22.06 -8.46
C ARG A 104 0.72 -20.70 -7.82
N ILE A 105 0.98 -19.65 -8.60
CA ILE A 105 0.66 -18.27 -8.26
C ILE A 105 -0.35 -17.76 -9.28
N THR A 106 -1.49 -17.30 -8.78
CA THR A 106 -2.55 -16.70 -9.58
C THR A 106 -2.64 -15.22 -9.27
N TYR A 107 -2.71 -14.41 -10.33
CA TYR A 107 -2.98 -12.98 -10.25
C TYR A 107 -4.34 -12.67 -10.88
N GLU A 108 -5.15 -11.89 -10.18
CA GLU A 108 -6.42 -11.37 -10.70
C GLU A 108 -6.58 -9.90 -10.31
N THR A 109 -7.16 -9.10 -11.21
CA THR A 109 -7.63 -7.75 -10.90
C THR A 109 -9.10 -7.84 -10.52
N ARG A 110 -9.48 -7.32 -9.36
CA ARG A 110 -10.89 -7.28 -8.94
C ARG A 110 -11.38 -5.86 -8.77
N HIS A 111 -12.62 -5.62 -9.19
CA HIS A 111 -13.34 -4.41 -8.83
C HIS A 111 -13.94 -4.57 -7.43
N ALA A 112 -13.99 -3.47 -6.68
CA ALA A 112 -14.71 -3.45 -5.42
C ALA A 112 -16.22 -3.35 -5.73
N PHE A 113 -16.92 -4.48 -5.62
CA PHE A 113 -18.34 -4.57 -5.98
C PHE A 113 -19.22 -3.61 -5.17
N LEU A 114 -18.97 -3.49 -3.86
CA LEU A 114 -19.78 -2.64 -2.98
C LEU A 114 -19.80 -1.15 -3.38
N PRO A 115 -18.65 -0.46 -3.57
CA PRO A 115 -18.67 0.92 -4.04
C PRO A 115 -19.24 1.05 -5.45
N MET A 116 -19.04 0.06 -6.32
CA MET A 116 -19.64 0.06 -7.66
C MET A 116 -21.17 0.07 -7.59
N MET A 117 -21.77 -0.79 -6.77
CA MET A 117 -23.23 -0.83 -6.56
C MET A 117 -23.75 0.45 -5.93
N LEU A 118 -23.04 0.99 -4.94
CA LEU A 118 -23.41 2.25 -4.31
C LEU A 118 -23.39 3.42 -5.32
N GLY A 119 -22.35 3.46 -6.17
CA GLY A 119 -22.23 4.45 -7.24
C GLY A 119 -23.35 4.34 -8.27
N ALA A 120 -23.64 3.12 -8.73
CA ALA A 120 -24.74 2.87 -9.65
C ALA A 120 -26.11 3.26 -9.05
N PHE A 121 -26.34 2.96 -7.77
CA PHE A 121 -27.55 3.35 -7.06
C PHE A 121 -27.71 4.87 -6.98
N LEU A 122 -26.63 5.60 -6.69
CA LEU A 122 -26.61 7.06 -6.68
C LEU A 122 -26.97 7.66 -8.05
N VAL A 123 -26.38 7.14 -9.13
CA VAL A 123 -26.67 7.62 -10.49
C VAL A 123 -28.11 7.31 -10.90
N LEU A 124 -28.61 6.12 -10.56
CA LEU A 124 -30.01 5.74 -10.81
C LEU A 124 -30.98 6.62 -10.01
N LEU A 125 -30.66 6.95 -8.75
CA LEU A 125 -31.48 7.84 -7.94
C LEU A 125 -31.57 9.25 -8.55
N VAL A 126 -30.45 9.78 -9.04
CA VAL A 126 -30.43 11.06 -9.77
C VAL A 126 -31.31 10.99 -11.01
N GLY A 127 -31.18 9.93 -11.82
CA GLY A 127 -32.01 9.71 -13.00
C GLY A 127 -33.49 9.62 -12.65
N PHE A 128 -33.84 8.89 -11.58
CA PHE A 128 -35.20 8.75 -11.09
C PHE A 128 -35.81 10.10 -10.71
N ILE A 129 -35.10 10.92 -9.92
CA ILE A 129 -35.55 12.26 -9.52
C ILE A 129 -35.79 13.15 -10.76
N LEU A 130 -34.91 13.09 -11.76
CA LEU A 130 -35.06 13.88 -12.98
C LEU A 130 -36.19 13.38 -13.89
N SER A 131 -36.53 12.10 -13.82
CA SER A 131 -37.61 11.47 -14.61
C SER A 131 -38.98 11.53 -13.93
N SER A 132 -39.03 11.77 -12.61
CA SER A 132 -40.29 11.84 -11.88
C SER A 132 -41.03 13.14 -12.17
N ASP A 133 -42.36 13.08 -12.28
CA ASP A 133 -43.19 14.27 -12.39
C ASP A 133 -43.11 15.08 -11.09
N ILE A 134 -42.24 16.09 -11.08
CA ILE A 134 -42.01 16.93 -9.91
C ILE A 134 -43.15 17.97 -9.82
N PRO A 135 -43.90 18.04 -8.70
CA PRO A 135 -44.96 19.01 -8.52
C PRO A 135 -44.44 20.45 -8.68
N ALA A 136 -45.23 21.28 -9.37
CA ALA A 136 -44.91 22.68 -9.58
C ALA A 136 -44.68 23.41 -8.24
N GLY A 137 -43.57 24.13 -8.12
CA GLY A 137 -43.16 24.84 -6.89
C GLY A 137 -42.15 24.08 -6.01
N THR A 138 -41.85 22.82 -6.33
CA THR A 138 -40.81 22.06 -5.62
C THR A 138 -39.42 22.55 -6.02
N ARG A 139 -38.59 22.90 -5.04
CA ARG A 139 -37.20 23.32 -5.29
C ARG A 139 -36.29 22.10 -5.31
N VAL A 140 -35.74 21.81 -6.48
CA VAL A 140 -34.78 20.73 -6.67
C VAL A 140 -33.36 21.28 -6.50
N PRO A 141 -32.55 20.76 -5.55
CA PRO A 141 -31.19 21.23 -5.36
C PRO A 141 -30.27 20.68 -6.46
N VAL A 142 -30.25 21.35 -7.61
CA VAL A 142 -29.47 20.94 -8.81
C VAL A 142 -27.99 20.71 -8.47
N GLY A 143 -27.41 21.52 -7.58
CA GLY A 143 -26.04 21.33 -7.11
C GLY A 143 -25.83 20.00 -6.38
N ALA A 144 -26.78 19.57 -5.55
CA ALA A 144 -26.69 18.28 -4.85
C ALA A 144 -26.83 17.10 -5.84
N LEU A 145 -27.69 17.21 -6.84
CA LEU A 145 -27.82 16.22 -7.91
C LEU A 145 -26.54 16.10 -8.74
N ALA A 146 -25.91 17.23 -9.09
CA ALA A 146 -24.64 17.23 -9.81
C ALA A 146 -23.53 16.56 -9.00
N ILE A 147 -23.42 16.86 -7.70
CA ILE A 147 -22.46 16.21 -6.80
C ILE A 147 -22.75 14.71 -6.69
N ALA A 148 -24.01 14.32 -6.52
CA ALA A 148 -24.41 12.92 -6.45
C ALA A 148 -24.09 12.15 -7.73
N PHE A 149 -24.32 12.75 -8.90
CA PHE A 149 -23.98 12.16 -10.19
C PHE A 149 -22.47 12.00 -10.37
N MET A 150 -21.68 13.04 -10.08
CA MET A 150 -20.21 12.98 -10.19
C MET A 150 -19.62 11.96 -9.23
N PHE A 151 -20.06 11.96 -7.97
CA PHE A 151 -19.58 11.04 -6.96
C PHE A 151 -20.04 9.61 -7.23
N GLY A 152 -21.30 9.42 -7.61
CA GLY A 152 -21.86 8.13 -8.01
C GLY A 152 -21.15 7.54 -9.21
N GLY A 153 -20.91 8.35 -10.25
CA GLY A 153 -20.13 7.95 -11.43
C GLY A 153 -18.70 7.56 -11.06
N GLY A 154 -18.01 8.36 -10.25
CA GLY A 154 -16.67 8.05 -9.76
C GLY A 154 -16.59 6.73 -8.98
N LEU A 155 -17.60 6.43 -8.16
CA LEU A 155 -17.71 5.16 -7.44
C LEU A 155 -18.08 3.98 -8.35
N MET A 156 -18.91 4.22 -9.38
CA MET A 156 -19.31 3.22 -10.37
C MET A 156 -18.11 2.73 -11.18
N PHE A 157 -17.18 3.62 -11.54
CA PHE A 157 -15.86 3.27 -12.08
C PHE A 157 -14.88 2.81 -11.00
N SER A 158 -15.39 1.99 -10.06
CA SER A 158 -14.78 1.61 -8.79
C SER A 158 -13.28 1.38 -8.85
N PRO A 159 -12.53 1.78 -7.79
CA PRO A 159 -11.11 1.49 -7.68
C PRO A 159 -10.85 -0.02 -7.83
N LYS A 160 -9.95 -0.34 -8.75
CA LYS A 160 -9.42 -1.69 -8.97
C LYS A 160 -8.64 -2.14 -7.74
N ARG A 161 -8.50 -3.46 -7.55
CA ARG A 161 -7.70 -4.09 -6.50
C ARG A 161 -6.86 -5.19 -7.11
N HIS A 162 -5.62 -5.30 -6.66
CA HIS A 162 -4.77 -6.44 -6.96
C HIS A 162 -5.13 -7.58 -6.02
N ARG A 163 -5.16 -8.80 -6.54
CA ARG A 163 -5.28 -9.99 -5.73
C ARG A 163 -4.33 -11.07 -6.22
N PHE A 164 -3.52 -11.57 -5.28
CA PHE A 164 -2.68 -12.75 -5.50
C PHE A 164 -3.24 -13.92 -4.71
N THR A 165 -3.25 -15.10 -5.32
CA THR A 165 -3.56 -16.36 -4.67
C THR A 165 -2.40 -17.31 -4.90
N PHE A 166 -1.74 -17.71 -3.81
CA PHE A 166 -0.64 -18.68 -3.79
C PHE A 166 -1.22 -20.03 -3.40
N VAL A 167 -1.10 -21.01 -4.28
CA VAL A 167 -1.56 -22.38 -4.05
C VAL A 167 -0.37 -23.21 -3.59
N MET A 168 -0.39 -23.56 -2.31
CA MET A 168 0.55 -24.47 -1.68
C MET A 168 -0.04 -25.88 -1.66
N ASN A 169 0.79 -26.92 -1.50
CA ASN A 169 0.36 -28.33 -1.51
C ASN A 169 -0.83 -28.65 -0.59
N SER A 170 -1.01 -27.93 0.53
CA SER A 170 -2.10 -28.14 1.48
C SER A 170 -2.99 -26.92 1.72
N ARG A 171 -2.66 -25.73 1.18
CA ARG A 171 -3.29 -24.46 1.60
C ARG A 171 -3.32 -23.44 0.47
N LYS A 172 -4.27 -22.51 0.52
CA LYS A 172 -4.31 -21.35 -0.37
C LYS A 172 -4.06 -20.09 0.44
N LEU A 173 -2.94 -19.42 0.18
CA LEU A 173 -2.63 -18.13 0.78
C LEU A 173 -3.11 -17.03 -0.16
N LYS A 174 -3.70 -15.97 0.39
CA LYS A 174 -4.25 -14.87 -0.41
C LYS A 174 -3.64 -13.56 0.04
N TRP A 175 -3.48 -12.65 -0.90
CA TRP A 175 -3.25 -11.25 -0.61
C TRP A 175 -4.16 -10.41 -1.50
N GLN A 176 -4.65 -9.31 -0.94
CA GLN A 176 -5.50 -8.37 -1.64
C GLN A 176 -5.12 -6.95 -1.26
N SER A 177 -4.92 -6.08 -2.26
CA SER A 177 -4.70 -4.66 -2.01
C SER A 177 -5.99 -3.98 -1.52
N LYS A 178 -5.83 -2.90 -0.74
CA LYS A 178 -6.98 -2.03 -0.40
C LYS A 178 -7.56 -1.40 -1.67
N ALA A 179 -8.83 -0.98 -1.58
CA ALA A 179 -9.42 -0.14 -2.64
C ALA A 179 -8.67 1.19 -2.71
N GLY A 180 -8.24 1.60 -3.90
CA GLY A 180 -7.49 2.84 -4.13
C GLY A 180 -5.97 2.62 -4.21
N ASP A 181 -5.45 1.53 -3.62
CA ASP A 181 -4.02 1.24 -3.58
C ASP A 181 -3.46 0.58 -4.85
N TYR A 182 -4.29 0.43 -5.88
CA TYR A 182 -3.92 -0.24 -7.13
C TYR A 182 -2.66 0.40 -7.76
N LYS A 183 -2.67 1.72 -7.96
CA LYS A 183 -1.54 2.41 -8.60
C LYS A 183 -0.26 2.32 -7.77
N TYR A 184 -0.36 2.40 -6.44
CA TYR A 184 0.79 2.39 -5.53
C TYR A 184 1.44 1.01 -5.41
N LYS A 185 0.67 -0.07 -5.49
CA LYS A 185 1.17 -1.44 -5.38
C LYS A 185 1.48 -2.10 -6.73
N MET A 186 1.30 -1.37 -7.83
CA MET A 186 1.55 -1.86 -9.19
C MET A 186 3.01 -2.31 -9.38
N GLY A 187 3.99 -1.53 -8.89
CA GLY A 187 5.41 -1.87 -9.04
C GLY A 187 5.79 -3.19 -8.36
N SER A 188 5.38 -3.38 -7.10
CA SER A 188 5.60 -4.65 -6.37
C SER A 188 4.85 -5.82 -7.00
N THR A 189 3.65 -5.58 -7.52
CA THR A 189 2.84 -6.57 -8.23
C THR A 189 3.52 -7.03 -9.51
N GLN A 190 4.04 -6.10 -10.32
CA GLN A 190 4.76 -6.41 -11.56
C GLN A 190 6.04 -7.19 -11.29
N LYS A 191 6.79 -6.85 -10.25
CA LYS A 191 7.99 -7.62 -9.84
C LYS A 191 7.63 -9.06 -9.48
N LEU A 192 6.57 -9.27 -8.69
CA LEU A 192 6.12 -10.62 -8.36
C LEU A 192 5.63 -11.39 -9.60
N ILE A 193 4.91 -10.74 -10.50
CA ILE A 193 4.46 -11.34 -11.76
C ILE A 193 5.65 -11.78 -12.60
N ALA A 194 6.64 -10.91 -12.79
CA ALA A 194 7.86 -11.23 -13.53
C ALA A 194 8.59 -12.43 -12.92
N PHE A 195 8.78 -12.41 -11.60
CA PHE A 195 9.38 -13.53 -10.87
C PHE A 195 8.58 -14.84 -11.00
N ALA A 196 7.25 -14.78 -10.88
CA ALA A 196 6.40 -15.95 -11.00
C ALA A 196 6.41 -16.55 -12.41
N ARG A 197 6.52 -15.70 -13.45
CA ARG A 197 6.70 -16.14 -14.84
C ARG A 197 8.07 -16.79 -15.04
N GLU A 198 9.14 -16.18 -14.54
CA GLU A 198 10.50 -16.72 -14.64
C GLU A 198 10.61 -18.10 -13.98
N LYS A 199 9.93 -18.31 -12.85
CA LYS A 199 9.89 -19.61 -12.15
C LYS A 199 8.88 -20.61 -12.71
N GLY A 200 8.12 -20.24 -13.75
CA GLY A 200 7.07 -21.11 -14.32
C GLY A 200 5.91 -21.38 -13.35
N LEU A 201 5.74 -20.56 -12.31
CA LEU A 201 4.70 -20.72 -11.27
C LEU A 201 3.41 -19.98 -11.63
N MET A 202 3.42 -19.12 -12.65
CA MET A 202 2.28 -18.28 -12.98
C MET A 202 1.27 -19.00 -13.87
N VAL A 203 -0.01 -18.95 -13.47
CA VAL A 203 -1.13 -19.22 -14.36
C VAL A 203 -1.88 -17.92 -14.55
N GLU A 204 -1.78 -17.36 -15.75
CA GLU A 204 -2.62 -16.25 -16.18
C GLU A 204 -4.05 -16.75 -16.31
N LEU A 205 -4.94 -16.23 -15.48
CA LEU A 205 -6.36 -16.35 -15.78
C LEU A 205 -6.70 -15.33 -16.86
N PRO A 206 -7.60 -15.66 -17.79
CA PRO A 206 -8.09 -14.70 -18.76
C PRO A 206 -8.65 -13.46 -18.04
N PRO A 207 -8.43 -12.25 -18.59
CA PRO A 207 -9.05 -11.06 -18.04
C PRO A 207 -10.58 -11.24 -18.07
N ILE A 208 -11.23 -11.08 -16.91
CA ILE A 208 -12.69 -11.05 -16.77
C ILE A 208 -13.16 -9.61 -16.96
#